data_AF-B4R609-F1
#
_entry.id   AF-B4R609-F1
#
_cell.length_a   1.000
_cell.length_b   1.000
_cell.length_c   1.000
_cell.angle_alpha   90.00
_cell.angle_beta   90.00
_cell.angle_gamma   90.00
#
_symmetry.space_group_name_H-M   'P 1'
#
loop_
_entity.id
_entity.type
_entity.pdbx_description
1 polymer ?
#
loop_
_entity_poly.entity_id
_entity_poly.type
_entity_poly.pdbx_seq_one_letter_code
_entity_poly.pdbx_strand_id
1 'polypeptide(L)'
;MASFGVRGMGQPLGIRICCCRVCTCINFGFVLSRIGLLKLMQLGLAMLCEGLLIRYGVPYADSIGQALTSFLATTGHCFTTTGILLLCYAFSDKSYNLIRQSLFETLFNGLASCMYFSSSSYMGFACVVWLHPQFLVRPGFWAYPAMTACYYMGYAAGILHALDAYLAFRHFRGAR
;
A
#
# COMPACT_ATOMS: atom_id res chain seq x y z
N MET A 1 -4.10 -34.27 12.92
CA MET A 1 -2.72 -33.93 13.32
C MET A 1 -1.81 -34.22 12.14
N ALA A 2 -1.47 -33.19 11.36
CA ALA A 2 -0.47 -33.28 10.31
C ALA A 2 0.56 -32.18 10.56
N SER A 3 1.80 -32.64 10.69
CA SER A 3 3.02 -31.88 10.96
C SER A 3 3.18 -30.71 9.99
N PHE A 4 2.94 -29.47 10.45
CA PHE A 4 3.49 -28.29 9.82
C PHE A 4 4.86 -28.05 10.43
N GLY A 5 5.89 -28.41 9.65
CA GLY A 5 7.28 -28.36 10.04
C GLY A 5 7.64 -27.03 10.71
N VAL A 6 7.93 -27.12 12.00
CA VAL A 6 8.84 -26.22 12.70
C VAL A 6 10.17 -26.33 11.97
N ARG A 7 10.36 -25.50 10.94
CA ARG A 7 11.69 -25.27 10.39
C ARG A 7 12.45 -24.54 11.49
N GLY A 8 13.36 -25.28 12.13
CA GLY A 8 14.23 -24.80 13.18
C GLY A 8 14.79 -23.43 12.83
N MET A 9 14.53 -22.49 13.73
CA MET A 9 14.93 -21.08 13.70
C MET A 9 16.45 -21.00 13.93
N GLY A 10 17.23 -21.52 12.97
CA GLY A 10 18.69 -21.60 12.98
C GLY A 10 19.35 -20.54 12.11
N GLN A 11 18.71 -19.38 11.91
CA GLN A 11 19.30 -18.23 11.20
C GLN A 11 19.53 -17.10 12.20
N PRO A 12 20.74 -16.50 12.25
CA PRO A 12 21.08 -15.48 13.23
C PRO A 12 20.25 -14.20 12.99
N LEU A 13 19.38 -13.86 13.95
CA LEU A 13 18.61 -12.62 13.99
C LEU A 13 19.53 -11.40 14.19
N GLY A 14 19.47 -10.42 13.29
CA GLY A 14 20.04 -9.08 13.45
C GLY A 14 21.29 -8.77 12.63
N ILE A 15 21.50 -7.47 12.36
CA ILE A 15 22.67 -6.95 11.66
C ILE A 15 23.80 -6.82 12.70
N ARG A 16 24.93 -7.48 12.45
CA ARG A 16 26.10 -7.43 13.34
C ARG A 16 26.91 -6.18 12.99
N ILE A 17 26.81 -5.13 13.81
CA ILE A 17 27.67 -3.95 13.69
C ILE A 17 28.67 -3.98 14.84
N CYS A 18 29.92 -4.29 14.50
CA CYS A 18 31.08 -4.30 15.38
C CYS A 18 30.94 -5.19 16.65
N CYS A 19 30.40 -4.67 17.76
CA CYS A 19 30.33 -5.37 19.05
C CYS A 19 28.90 -5.57 19.59
N CYS A 20 27.90 -4.95 18.95
CA CYS A 20 26.50 -4.99 19.39
C CYS A 20 25.61 -5.53 18.26
N ARG A 21 24.64 -6.36 18.60
CA ARG A 21 23.63 -6.83 17.66
C ARG A 21 22.47 -5.84 17.68
N VAL A 22 22.40 -4.99 16.66
CA VAL A 22 21.31 -4.01 16.52
C VAL A 22 20.22 -4.66 15.67
N CYS A 23 18.95 -4.35 15.96
CA CYS A 23 17.79 -4.91 15.26
C CYS A 23 17.61 -6.44 15.43
N THR A 24 17.90 -7.00 16.61
CA THR A 24 17.58 -8.41 16.96
C THR A 24 16.10 -8.75 16.91
N CYS A 25 15.25 -7.73 17.06
CA CYS A 25 13.79 -7.84 17.01
C CYS A 25 13.21 -7.62 15.60
N ILE A 26 14.01 -7.27 14.59
CA ILE A 26 13.54 -7.14 13.20
C ILE A 26 13.72 -8.48 12.50
N ASN A 27 12.60 -9.16 12.23
CA ASN A 27 12.61 -10.39 11.46
C ASN A 27 12.76 -10.06 9.95
N PHE A 28 13.99 -9.82 9.49
CA PHE A 28 14.26 -9.57 8.06
C PHE A 28 13.78 -10.70 7.14
N GLY A 29 13.69 -11.94 7.66
CA GLY A 29 13.09 -13.06 6.95
C GLY A 29 11.60 -12.88 6.66
N PHE A 30 10.88 -12.12 7.49
CA PHE A 30 9.47 -11.79 7.27
C PHE A 30 9.28 -10.71 6.21
N VAL A 31 10.15 -9.70 6.16
CA VAL A 31 10.09 -8.63 5.15
C VAL A 31 10.27 -9.19 3.74
N LEU A 32 11.14 -10.21 3.57
CA LEU A 32 11.32 -10.95 2.32
C LEU A 32 10.28 -12.06 2.08
N SER A 33 9.36 -12.31 3.02
CA SER A 33 8.29 -13.28 2.82
C SER A 33 7.31 -12.79 1.74
N ARG A 34 6.56 -13.70 1.11
CA ARG A 34 5.58 -13.33 0.05
C ARG A 34 4.57 -12.28 0.52
N ILE A 35 4.22 -12.32 1.80
CA ILE A 35 3.24 -11.42 2.42
C ILE A 35 3.88 -10.07 2.76
N GLY A 36 5.10 -10.08 3.29
CA GLY A 36 5.89 -8.86 3.50
C GLY A 36 6.12 -8.11 2.19
N LEU A 37 6.43 -8.83 1.11
CA LEU A 37 6.64 -8.27 -0.22
C LEU A 37 5.36 -7.65 -0.81
N LEU A 38 4.19 -8.25 -0.59
CA LEU A 38 2.90 -7.67 -0.96
C LEU A 38 2.64 -6.33 -0.24
N LYS A 39 2.88 -6.27 1.08
CA LYS A 39 2.74 -5.03 1.86
C LYS A 39 3.73 -3.97 1.43
N LEU A 40 4.98 -4.34 1.11
CA LEU A 40 5.97 -3.43 0.56
C LEU A 40 5.54 -2.87 -0.79
N MET A 41 4.96 -3.68 -1.68
CA MET A 41 4.43 -3.18 -2.96
C MET A 41 3.27 -2.21 -2.76
N GLN A 42 2.33 -2.52 -1.84
CA GLN A 42 1.23 -1.61 -1.49
C GLN A 42 1.76 -0.27 -0.95
N LEU A 43 2.72 -0.32 -0.02
CA LEU A 43 3.35 0.87 0.54
C LEU A 43 4.12 1.67 -0.50
N GLY A 44 4.86 0.99 -1.39
CA GLY A 44 5.61 1.61 -2.47
C GLY A 44 4.70 2.33 -3.46
N LEU A 45 3.60 1.71 -3.88
CA LEU A 45 2.61 2.35 -4.76
C LEU A 45 1.92 3.53 -4.08
N ALA A 46 1.58 3.41 -2.79
CA ALA A 46 1.01 4.52 -2.03
C ALA A 46 1.98 5.71 -1.99
N MET A 47 3.27 5.47 -1.69
CA MET A 47 4.31 6.52 -1.71
C MET A 47 4.48 7.16 -3.08
N LEU A 48 4.48 6.37 -4.16
CA LEU A 48 4.61 6.89 -5.52
C LEU A 48 3.39 7.74 -5.90
N CYS A 49 2.18 7.28 -5.57
CA CYS A 49 0.97 8.05 -5.82
C CYS A 49 0.97 9.35 -5.03
N GLU A 50 1.28 9.30 -3.74
CA GLU A 50 1.34 10.47 -2.86
C GLU A 50 2.42 11.47 -3.31
N GLY A 51 3.59 10.98 -3.71
CA GLY A 51 4.66 11.81 -4.27
C GLY A 51 4.25 12.53 -5.56
N LEU A 52 3.54 11.86 -6.47
CA LEU A 52 3.01 12.49 -7.68
C LEU A 52 1.93 13.52 -7.36
N LEU A 53 1.00 13.21 -6.45
CA LEU A 53 -0.08 14.11 -6.03
C LEU A 53 0.49 15.38 -5.40
N ILE A 54 1.48 15.26 -4.50
CA ILE A 54 2.08 16.42 -3.84
C ILE A 54 2.88 17.26 -4.84
N ARG A 55 3.70 16.63 -5.69
CA ARG A 55 4.62 17.37 -6.57
C ARG A 55 3.92 17.97 -7.80
N TYR A 56 2.96 17.25 -8.38
CA TYR A 56 2.32 17.63 -9.64
C TYR A 56 0.83 17.94 -9.49
N GLY A 57 0.15 17.46 -8.44
CA GLY A 57 -1.29 17.68 -8.23
C GLY A 57 -1.60 18.92 -7.38
N VAL A 58 -0.91 19.11 -6.25
CA VAL A 58 -1.13 20.24 -5.32
C VAL A 58 -1.01 21.62 -5.99
N PRO A 59 -0.04 21.87 -6.91
CA PRO A 59 0.01 23.16 -7.63
C PRO A 59 -1.24 23.47 -8.46
N TYR A 60 -2.06 22.46 -8.77
CA TYR A 60 -3.29 22.57 -9.54
C TYR A 60 -4.51 22.16 -8.71
N ALA A 61 -4.41 22.21 -7.39
CA ALA A 61 -5.50 21.84 -6.47
C ALA A 61 -6.79 22.62 -6.75
N ASP A 62 -6.70 23.90 -7.15
CA ASP A 62 -7.87 24.71 -7.49
C ASP A 62 -8.61 24.21 -8.75
N SER A 63 -7.89 23.61 -9.70
CA SER A 63 -8.48 23.08 -10.94
C SER A 63 -8.98 21.65 -10.78
N ILE A 64 -8.24 20.80 -10.05
CA ILE A 64 -8.62 19.40 -9.80
C ILE A 64 -9.72 19.29 -8.74
N GLY A 65 -9.69 20.19 -7.76
CA GLY A 65 -10.64 20.27 -6.65
C GLY A 65 -10.64 19.02 -5.78
N GLN A 66 -11.84 18.56 -5.42
CA GLN A 66 -12.08 17.47 -4.48
C GLN A 66 -11.54 16.10 -4.93
N ALA A 67 -11.30 15.92 -6.23
CA ALA A 67 -10.68 14.69 -6.73
C ALA A 67 -9.25 14.53 -6.19
N LEU A 68 -8.51 15.62 -6.04
CA LEU A 68 -7.17 15.60 -5.46
C LEU A 68 -7.21 15.25 -3.97
N THR A 69 -8.08 15.91 -3.21
CA THR A 69 -8.20 15.72 -1.77
C THR A 69 -8.64 14.30 -1.41
N SER A 70 -9.64 13.76 -2.12
CA SER A 70 -10.12 12.38 -1.91
C SER A 70 -9.05 11.34 -2.20
N PHE A 71 -8.26 11.54 -3.27
CA PHE A 71 -7.17 10.63 -3.60
C PHE A 71 -6.02 10.73 -2.58
N LEU A 72 -5.59 11.94 -2.21
CA LEU A 72 -4.57 12.17 -1.16
C LEU A 72 -4.96 11.53 0.17
N ALA A 73 -6.22 11.70 0.59
CA ALA A 73 -6.73 11.10 1.82
C ALA A 73 -6.69 9.55 1.74
N THR A 74 -7.08 8.99 0.59
CA THR A 74 -7.06 7.54 0.37
C THR A 74 -5.63 6.99 0.42
N THR A 75 -4.69 7.59 -0.30
CA THR A 75 -3.29 7.15 -0.32
C THR A 75 -2.64 7.30 1.04
N GLY A 76 -2.86 8.42 1.74
CA GLY A 76 -2.28 8.68 3.06
C GLY A 76 -2.80 7.71 4.13
N HIS A 77 -4.10 7.39 4.13
CA HIS A 77 -4.68 6.40 5.03
C HIS A 77 -4.14 4.99 4.77
N CYS A 78 -3.99 4.62 3.49
CA CYS A 78 -3.44 3.32 3.11
C CYS A 78 -1.95 3.23 3.41
N PHE A 79 -1.19 4.31 3.19
CA PHE A 79 0.24 4.41 3.51
C PHE A 79 0.48 4.21 5.01
N THR A 80 -0.18 5.01 5.85
CA THR A 80 -0.03 4.97 7.31
C THR A 80 -0.40 3.61 7.88
N THR A 81 -1.56 3.07 7.51
CA THR A 81 -2.04 1.80 8.06
C THR A 81 -1.20 0.61 7.60
N THR A 82 -0.82 0.57 6.32
CA THR A 82 0.04 -0.49 5.78
C THR A 82 1.44 -0.42 6.38
N GLY A 83 1.96 0.80 6.61
CA GLY A 83 3.23 1.02 7.31
C GLY A 83 3.20 0.52 8.75
N ILE A 84 2.13 0.81 9.49
CA ILE A 84 1.94 0.29 10.85
C ILE A 84 1.88 -1.24 10.86
N LEU A 85 1.10 -1.85 9.96
CA LEU A 85 1.02 -3.31 9.86
C LEU A 85 2.38 -3.94 9.56
N LEU A 86 3.12 -3.38 8.60
CA LEU A 86 4.45 -3.85 8.24
C LEU A 86 5.42 -3.74 9.42
N LEU A 87 5.37 -2.64 10.17
CA LEU A 87 6.18 -2.43 11.36
C LEU A 87 5.82 -3.43 12.47
N CYS A 88 4.52 -3.62 12.75
CA CYS A 88 4.05 -4.59 13.72
C CYS A 88 4.49 -6.02 13.37
N TYR A 89 4.45 -6.39 12.09
CA TYR A 89 4.87 -7.71 11.63
C TYR A 89 6.39 -7.87 11.63
N ALA A 90 7.14 -6.80 11.38
CA ALA A 90 8.60 -6.81 11.44
C ALA A 90 9.12 -7.04 12.86
N PHE A 91 8.44 -6.50 13.87
CA PHE A 91 8.85 -6.60 15.28
C PHE A 91 8.37 -7.86 16.02
N SER A 92 7.27 -8.50 15.59
CA SER A 92 6.64 -9.58 16.36
C SER A 92 5.91 -10.60 15.49
N ASP A 93 6.44 -11.82 15.44
CA ASP A 93 5.79 -12.96 14.77
C ASP A 93 4.47 -13.37 15.46
N LYS A 94 4.34 -13.13 16.77
CA LYS A 94 3.07 -13.35 17.50
C LYS A 94 2.00 -12.41 16.98
N SER A 95 2.33 -11.11 16.82
CA SER A 95 1.39 -10.11 16.34
C SER A 95 0.94 -10.42 14.91
N TYR A 96 1.86 -10.88 14.06
CA TYR A 96 1.53 -11.34 12.72
C TYR A 96 0.47 -12.44 12.71
N ASN A 97 0.66 -13.52 13.49
CA ASN A 97 -0.30 -14.63 13.52
C ASN A 97 -1.68 -14.20 14.04
N LEU A 98 -1.75 -13.37 15.09
CA LEU A 98 -3.02 -12.88 15.62
C LEU A 98 -3.76 -12.00 14.61
N ILE A 99 -3.06 -11.08 13.95
CA ILE A 99 -3.68 -10.14 13.01
C ILE A 99 -4.08 -10.84 11.72
N ARG A 100 -3.27 -11.78 11.20
CA ARG A 100 -3.59 -12.58 10.00
C ARG A 100 -4.82 -13.47 10.19
N GLN A 101 -5.07 -13.91 11.42
CA GLN A 101 -6.25 -14.68 11.82
C GLN A 101 -7.46 -13.78 12.16
N SER A 102 -7.31 -12.47 12.14
CA SER A 102 -8.39 -11.53 12.42
C SER A 102 -9.13 -11.11 11.15
N LEU A 103 -10.41 -10.74 11.30
CA LEU A 103 -11.18 -10.11 10.22
C LEU A 103 -10.69 -8.71 9.86
N PHE A 104 -9.85 -8.10 10.71
CA PHE A 104 -9.38 -6.73 10.54
C PHE A 104 -8.60 -6.56 9.23
N GLU A 105 -7.64 -7.43 8.94
CA GLU A 105 -6.79 -7.29 7.75
C GLU A 105 -7.61 -7.47 6.45
N THR A 106 -8.58 -8.38 6.45
CA THR A 106 -9.53 -8.55 5.34
C THR A 106 -10.39 -7.32 5.10
N LEU A 107 -11.03 -6.80 6.15
CA LEU A 107 -11.94 -5.67 6.04
C LEU A 107 -11.19 -4.39 5.66
N PHE A 108 -10.03 -4.16 6.28
CA PHE A 108 -9.19 -3.02 5.97
C PHE A 108 -8.75 -3.01 4.51
N ASN A 109 -8.17 -4.12 4.01
CA ASN A 109 -7.72 -4.18 2.62
C ASN A 109 -8.90 -4.16 1.63
N GLY A 110 -10.04 -4.75 2.00
CA GLY A 110 -11.27 -4.64 1.21
C GLY A 110 -11.73 -3.18 1.07
N LEU A 111 -11.85 -2.46 2.18
CA LEU A 111 -12.22 -1.04 2.18
C LEU A 111 -11.20 -0.18 1.42
N ALA A 112 -9.91 -0.41 1.65
CA ALA A 112 -8.83 0.26 0.93
C ALA A 112 -8.96 0.07 -0.58
N SER A 113 -9.27 -1.14 -1.06
CA SER A 113 -9.48 -1.41 -2.49
C SER A 113 -10.65 -0.61 -3.07
N CYS A 114 -11.79 -0.56 -2.36
CA CYS A 114 -12.96 0.21 -2.78
C CYS A 114 -12.68 1.71 -2.82
N MET A 115 -11.96 2.23 -1.82
CA MET A 115 -11.55 3.63 -1.79
C MET A 115 -10.58 3.95 -2.94
N TYR A 116 -9.59 3.10 -3.20
CA TYR A 116 -8.67 3.29 -4.33
C TYR A 116 -9.40 3.30 -5.67
N PHE A 117 -10.32 2.37 -5.91
CA PHE A 117 -11.11 2.35 -7.16
C PHE A 117 -12.00 3.59 -7.30
N SER A 118 -12.65 4.01 -6.21
CA SER A 118 -13.52 5.19 -6.23
C SER A 118 -12.71 6.47 -6.49
N SER A 119 -11.64 6.69 -5.73
CA SER A 119 -10.76 7.85 -5.87
C SER A 119 -10.05 7.87 -7.22
N SER A 120 -9.62 6.72 -7.75
CA SER A 120 -9.00 6.62 -9.08
C SER A 120 -9.98 6.88 -10.21
N SER A 121 -11.24 6.43 -10.08
CA SER A 121 -12.29 6.77 -11.05
C SER A 121 -12.54 8.26 -11.08
N TYR A 122 -12.65 8.88 -9.90
CA TYR A 122 -12.94 10.31 -9.79
C TYR A 122 -11.76 11.16 -10.28
N MET A 123 -10.53 10.80 -9.94
CA MET A 123 -9.32 11.45 -10.47
C MET A 123 -9.20 11.29 -11.98
N GLY A 124 -9.51 10.10 -12.53
CA GLY A 124 -9.52 9.87 -13.97
C GLY A 124 -10.50 10.79 -14.70
N PHE A 125 -11.73 10.91 -14.19
CA PHE A 125 -12.71 11.86 -14.70
C PHE A 125 -12.20 13.31 -14.63
N ALA A 126 -11.65 13.72 -13.48
CA ALA A 126 -11.13 15.07 -13.31
C ALA A 126 -9.96 15.37 -14.25
N CYS A 127 -9.08 14.41 -14.52
CA CYS A 127 -7.97 14.58 -15.45
C CYS A 127 -8.45 14.83 -16.88
N VAL A 128 -9.46 14.10 -17.34
CA VAL A 128 -9.98 14.22 -18.70
C VAL A 128 -10.78 15.51 -18.88
N VAL A 129 -11.57 15.92 -17.88
CA VAL A 129 -12.41 17.11 -17.99
C VAL A 129 -11.61 18.40 -17.77
N TRP A 130 -10.74 18.44 -16.76
CA TRP A 130 -10.10 19.69 -16.32
C TRP A 130 -8.66 19.85 -16.82
N LEU A 131 -7.87 18.78 -16.81
CA LEU A 131 -6.43 18.86 -17.15
C LEU A 131 -6.15 18.63 -18.64
N HIS A 132 -6.95 17.80 -19.32
CA HIS A 132 -6.75 17.53 -20.75
C HIS A 132 -6.87 18.79 -21.63
N PRO A 133 -7.85 19.68 -21.45
CA PRO A 133 -7.91 20.93 -22.22
C PRO A 133 -6.69 21.82 -21.98
N GLN A 134 -6.20 21.89 -20.74
CA GLN A 134 -5.01 22.68 -20.39
C GLN A 134 -3.75 22.11 -21.04
N PHE A 135 -3.64 20.78 -21.16
CA PHE A 135 -2.54 20.10 -21.83
C PHE A 135 -2.48 20.41 -23.33
N LEU A 136 -3.63 20.51 -24.01
CA LEU A 136 -3.70 20.83 -25.44
C LEU A 136 -3.29 22.28 -25.73
N VAL A 137 -3.54 23.20 -24.80
CA VAL A 137 -3.28 24.63 -24.98
C VAL A 137 -1.86 25.01 -24.52
N ARG A 138 -1.34 24.36 -23.46
CA ARG A 138 -0.06 24.71 -22.84
C ARG A 138 1.01 23.64 -23.12
N PRO A 139 1.98 23.89 -24.01
CA PRO A 139 3.07 22.94 -24.24
C PRO A 139 3.90 22.76 -22.96
N GLY A 140 4.23 21.51 -22.61
CA GLY A 140 5.01 21.18 -21.42
C GLY A 140 4.21 21.05 -20.11
N PHE A 141 2.89 20.90 -20.18
CA PHE A 141 2.04 20.70 -19.00
C PHE A 141 2.15 19.27 -18.43
N TRP A 142 3.17 19.04 -17.59
CA TRP A 142 3.47 17.72 -17.01
C TRP A 142 2.45 17.21 -15.96
N ALA A 143 1.53 18.04 -15.50
CA ALA A 143 0.53 17.63 -14.51
C ALA A 143 -0.48 16.62 -15.09
N TYR A 144 -0.92 16.79 -16.34
CA TYR A 144 -1.83 15.84 -16.99
C TYR A 144 -1.28 14.41 -17.08
N PRO A 145 -0.07 14.17 -17.65
CA PRO A 145 0.50 12.81 -17.69
C PRO A 145 0.84 12.29 -16.29
N ALA A 146 1.26 13.14 -15.35
CA ALA A 146 1.54 12.72 -13.98
C ALA A 146 0.28 12.25 -13.23
N MET A 147 -0.82 13.01 -13.31
CA MET A 147 -2.10 12.61 -12.70
C MET A 147 -2.71 11.40 -13.41
N THR A 148 -2.48 11.29 -14.72
CA THR A 148 -2.88 10.11 -15.49
C THR A 148 -2.18 8.84 -14.98
N ALA A 149 -0.86 8.90 -14.83
CA ALA A 149 -0.09 7.80 -14.23
C ALA A 149 -0.55 7.51 -12.79
N CYS A 150 -0.85 8.56 -12.01
CA CYS A 150 -1.31 8.42 -10.63
C CYS A 150 -2.60 7.60 -10.51
N TYR A 151 -3.65 7.90 -11.30
CA TYR A 151 -4.89 7.13 -11.18
C TYR A 151 -4.75 5.70 -11.71
N TYR A 152 -3.93 5.44 -12.72
CA TYR A 152 -3.64 4.06 -13.15
C TYR A 152 -2.90 3.26 -12.07
N MET A 153 -1.93 3.88 -11.40
CA MET A 153 -1.26 3.27 -10.24
C MET A 153 -2.22 3.09 -9.07
N GLY A 154 -3.17 4.00 -8.87
CA GLY A 154 -4.25 3.86 -7.90
C GLY A 154 -5.13 2.63 -8.15
N TYR A 155 -5.50 2.35 -9.41
CA TYR A 155 -6.18 1.11 -9.78
C TYR A 155 -5.31 -0.12 -9.49
N ALA A 156 -4.02 -0.07 -9.81
CA ALA A 156 -3.10 -1.17 -9.50
C ALA A 156 -2.97 -1.41 -7.98
N ALA A 157 -2.89 -0.34 -7.17
CA ALA A 157 -2.90 -0.40 -5.72
C ALA A 157 -4.22 -0.99 -5.19
N GLY A 158 -5.36 -0.58 -5.75
CA GLY A 158 -6.67 -1.15 -5.44
C GLY A 158 -6.74 -2.65 -5.68
N ILE A 159 -6.22 -3.14 -6.82
CA ILE A 159 -6.14 -4.57 -7.13
C ILE A 159 -5.24 -5.29 -6.12
N LEU A 160 -4.08 -4.72 -5.77
CA LEU A 160 -3.18 -5.31 -4.78
C LEU A 160 -3.80 -5.42 -3.38
N HIS A 161 -4.55 -4.40 -2.95
CA HIS A 161 -5.32 -4.47 -1.70
C HIS A 161 -6.44 -5.53 -1.80
N ALA A 162 -7.15 -5.63 -2.92
CA ALA A 162 -8.17 -6.66 -3.10
C ALA A 162 -7.59 -8.09 -3.07
N LEU A 163 -6.43 -8.31 -3.70
CA LEU A 163 -5.74 -9.60 -3.67
C LEU A 163 -5.28 -9.97 -2.26
N ASP A 164 -4.72 -9.01 -1.52
CA ASP A 164 -4.29 -9.25 -0.14
C ASP A 164 -5.48 -9.49 0.80
N ALA A 165 -6.61 -8.78 0.59
CA ALA A 165 -7.87 -9.07 1.26
C ALA A 165 -8.33 -10.51 0.98
N TYR A 166 -8.30 -10.96 -0.29
CA TYR A 166 -8.67 -12.32 -0.65
C TYR A 166 -7.75 -13.38 -0.01
N LEU A 167 -6.44 -13.14 0.00
CA LEU A 167 -5.46 -14.04 0.63
C LEU A 167 -5.66 -14.12 2.14
N ALA A 168 -5.90 -12.98 2.80
CA ALA A 168 -6.23 -12.93 4.22
C ALA A 168 -7.55 -13.67 4.52
N PHE A 169 -8.57 -13.50 3.67
CA PHE A 169 -9.86 -14.18 3.82
C PHE A 169 -9.74 -15.70 3.68
N ARG A 170 -8.94 -16.17 2.72
CA ARG A 170 -8.66 -17.59 2.54
C ARG A 170 -7.93 -18.16 3.75
N HIS A 171 -6.98 -17.41 4.31
CA HIS A 171 -6.27 -17.82 5.52
C HIS A 171 -7.20 -17.90 6.73
N PHE A 172 -8.09 -16.91 6.88
CA PHE A 172 -9.12 -16.91 7.92
C PHE A 172 -10.07 -18.10 7.82
N ARG A 173 -10.58 -18.42 6.61
CA ARG A 173 -11.48 -19.57 6.39
C ARG A 173 -10.79 -20.93 6.51
N GLY A 174 -9.51 -21.03 6.15
CA GLY A 174 -8.74 -22.28 6.22
C GLY A 174 -8.17 -22.61 7.60
N ALA A 175 -8.36 -21.74 8.59
CA ALA A 175 -7.96 -21.94 9.98
C ALA A 175 -9.12 -22.47 10.87
N ARG A 176 -10.24 -22.89 10.27
CA ARG A 176 -11.25 -23.75 10.91
C ARG A 176 -10.97 -25.20 10.58
#